data_AF-A0A938KMX2-F1
#
_entry.id   AF-A0A938KMX2-F1
#
_cell.length_a   1.000
_cell.length_b   1.000
_cell.length_c   1.000
_cell.angle_alpha   90.00
_cell.angle_beta   90.00
_cell.angle_gamma   90.00
#
_symmetry.space_group_name_H-M   'P 1'
#
loop_
_entity.id
_entity.type
_entity.pdbx_description
1 polymer ?
#
loop_
_entity_poly.entity_id
_entity_poly.type
_entity_poly.pdbx_seq_one_letter_code
_entity_poly.pdbx_strand_id
1 'polypeptide(L)'
;MNRPLVTLLLFSAAPSFAAEPPWRDLFNGRDLAGWRIVGAEPKARTYVEDGALTGHMVRGTPEHTFFCTQESFGDFILELECFQAGGFNTGILFRCLETDAGASVRLHGYQVKIDPSATRRWTGGIFDDYGRNWLWLQTLEGDDRARSAYRFNEW
;
A
#
# COMPACT_ATOMS: atom_id res chain seq x y z
N MET A 1 17.72 25.16 -68.82
CA MET A 1 17.55 23.79 -68.28
C MET A 1 17.28 23.95 -66.79
N ASN A 2 16.00 24.00 -66.39
CA ASN A 2 15.60 24.36 -65.03
C ASN A 2 15.62 23.11 -64.14
N ARG A 3 16.45 23.11 -63.10
CA ARG A 3 16.43 22.07 -62.06
C ARG A 3 15.50 22.53 -60.92
N PRO A 4 14.47 21.75 -60.55
CA PRO A 4 13.66 22.10 -59.38
C PRO A 4 14.48 21.87 -58.10
N LEU A 5 14.47 22.86 -57.22
CA LEU A 5 15.04 22.79 -55.88
C LEU A 5 14.07 22.00 -54.99
N VAL A 6 14.48 20.83 -54.50
CA VAL A 6 13.71 20.06 -53.51
C VAL A 6 14.18 20.48 -52.13
N THR A 7 13.32 21.20 -51.40
CA THR A 7 13.56 21.55 -50.00
C THR A 7 13.10 20.39 -49.13
N LEU A 8 14.05 19.71 -48.47
CA LEU A 8 13.78 18.67 -47.49
C LEU A 8 13.46 19.32 -46.13
N LEU A 9 12.20 19.27 -45.70
CA LEU A 9 11.79 19.66 -44.36
C LEU A 9 12.09 18.52 -43.38
N LEU A 10 13.14 18.69 -42.57
CA LEU A 10 13.40 17.82 -41.42
C LEU A 10 12.43 18.20 -40.28
N PHE A 11 11.42 17.38 -40.05
CA PHE A 11 10.62 17.42 -38.83
C PHE A 11 11.44 16.86 -37.67
N SER A 12 11.94 17.72 -36.79
CA SER A 12 12.47 17.32 -35.49
C SER A 12 11.30 16.93 -34.59
N ALA A 13 11.07 15.63 -34.41
CA ALA A 13 10.15 15.13 -33.40
C ALA A 13 10.79 15.35 -32.02
N ALA A 14 10.38 16.39 -31.31
CA ALA A 14 10.73 16.56 -29.91
C ALA A 14 10.11 15.39 -29.11
N PRO A 15 10.86 14.71 -28.23
CA PRO A 15 10.27 13.70 -27.36
C PRO A 15 9.25 14.38 -26.46
N SER A 16 7.98 13.99 -26.60
CA SER A 16 6.91 14.38 -25.69
C SER A 16 7.14 13.62 -24.38
N PHE A 17 7.84 14.25 -23.43
CA PHE A 17 7.79 13.79 -22.05
C PHE A 17 6.36 13.98 -21.55
N ALA A 18 5.63 12.89 -21.38
CA ALA A 18 4.36 12.92 -20.65
C ALA A 18 4.68 13.35 -19.22
N ALA A 19 4.08 14.45 -18.77
CA ALA A 19 4.17 14.86 -17.37
C ALA A 19 3.56 13.73 -16.50
N GLU A 20 4.22 13.40 -15.40
CA GLU A 20 3.67 12.45 -14.44
C GLU A 20 2.29 12.93 -13.97
N PRO A 21 1.30 12.02 -13.83
CA PRO A 21 0.00 12.39 -13.30
C PRO A 21 0.17 13.04 -11.91
N PRO A 22 -0.63 14.07 -11.58
CA PRO A 22 -0.47 14.76 -10.32
C PRO A 22 -0.76 13.83 -9.14
N TRP A 23 0.17 13.76 -8.19
CA TRP A 23 -0.01 13.05 -6.92
C TRP A 23 -1.05 13.74 -6.04
N ARG A 24 -1.74 12.95 -5.22
CA ARG A 24 -2.72 13.43 -4.25
C ARG A 24 -2.46 12.79 -2.90
N ASP A 25 -2.21 13.62 -1.89
CA ASP A 25 -2.03 13.16 -0.53
C ASP A 25 -3.33 12.53 0.02
N LEU A 26 -3.23 11.29 0.51
CA LEU A 26 -4.35 10.61 1.19
C LEU A 26 -4.43 10.98 2.68
N PHE A 27 -3.32 11.42 3.27
CA PHE A 27 -3.23 11.81 4.67
C PHE A 27 -2.78 13.26 4.79
N ASN A 28 -3.40 13.99 5.71
CA ASN A 28 -3.17 15.43 5.88
C ASN A 28 -2.06 15.77 6.89
N GLY A 29 -1.41 14.76 7.47
CA GLY A 29 -0.32 14.93 8.43
C GLY A 29 -0.74 15.38 9.84
N ARG A 30 -2.03 15.55 10.13
CA ARG A 30 -2.48 16.17 11.39
C ARG A 30 -3.60 15.42 12.11
N ASP A 31 -4.54 14.82 11.39
CA ASP A 31 -5.74 14.25 11.98
C ASP A 31 -6.33 13.15 11.08
N LEU A 32 -7.30 12.40 11.61
CA LEU A 32 -7.90 11.27 10.90
C LEU A 32 -8.99 11.67 9.88
N ALA A 33 -9.07 12.95 9.47
CA ALA A 33 -10.05 13.36 8.45
C ALA A 33 -9.80 12.60 7.14
N GLY A 34 -10.87 12.05 6.56
CA GLY A 34 -10.81 11.18 5.39
C GLY A 34 -10.53 9.71 5.70
N TRP A 35 -10.34 9.36 6.99
CA TRP A 35 -10.10 7.99 7.44
C TRP A 35 -11.22 7.49 8.35
N ARG A 36 -11.46 6.19 8.34
CA ARG A 36 -12.27 5.46 9.31
C ARG A 36 -11.42 4.40 9.99
N ILE A 37 -11.63 4.20 11.28
CA ILE A 37 -10.97 3.12 12.02
C ILE A 37 -11.88 1.89 12.00
N VAL A 38 -11.43 0.82 11.36
CA VAL A 38 -12.19 -0.43 11.24
C VAL A 38 -11.54 -1.49 12.12
N GLY A 39 -12.32 -2.16 12.96
CA GLY A 39 -11.82 -3.18 13.90
C GLY A 39 -12.84 -3.48 15.01
N ALA A 40 -12.86 -4.71 15.53
CA ALA A 40 -13.63 -5.10 16.71
C ALA A 40 -12.97 -4.62 18.00
N GLU A 41 -13.78 -4.40 19.02
CA GLU A 41 -13.25 -4.14 20.36
C GLU A 41 -12.83 -5.43 21.08
N PRO A 42 -11.74 -5.40 21.87
CA PRO A 42 -10.76 -4.32 21.93
C PRO A 42 -9.96 -4.25 20.62
N LYS A 43 -9.65 -3.03 20.16
CA LYS A 43 -8.78 -2.77 18.98
C LYS A 43 -7.49 -2.02 19.33
N ALA A 44 -6.60 -1.89 18.35
CA ALA A 44 -5.39 -1.08 18.48
C ALA A 44 -5.73 0.39 18.82
N ARG A 45 -4.86 1.04 19.58
CA ARG A 45 -4.94 2.50 19.77
C ARG A 45 -4.53 3.16 18.46
N THR A 46 -5.32 4.12 18.01
CA THR A 46 -5.12 4.81 16.73
C THR A 46 -5.05 6.32 16.97
N TYR A 47 -4.00 6.96 16.47
CA TYR A 47 -3.73 8.38 16.67
C TYR A 47 -2.79 8.89 15.57
N VAL A 48 -2.55 10.20 15.56
CA VAL A 48 -1.52 10.83 14.74
C VAL A 48 -0.34 11.19 15.64
N GLU A 49 0.87 10.82 15.24
CA GLU A 49 2.12 11.12 15.94
C GLU A 49 3.18 11.46 14.90
N ASP A 50 3.89 12.58 15.09
CA ASP A 50 4.94 13.07 14.20
C ASP A 50 4.56 13.13 12.72
N GLY A 51 3.30 13.46 12.43
CA GLY A 51 2.80 13.56 11.06
C GLY A 51 2.56 12.23 10.37
N ALA A 52 2.46 11.12 11.13
CA ALA A 52 2.13 9.79 10.64
C ALA A 52 0.84 9.24 11.26
N LEU A 53 0.14 8.37 10.53
CA LEU A 53 -0.93 7.54 11.07
C LEU A 53 -0.31 6.44 11.94
N THR A 54 -0.56 6.48 13.25
CA THR A 54 0.09 5.59 14.21
C THR A 54 -0.91 4.64 14.85
N GLY A 55 -0.70 3.35 14.61
CA GLY A 55 -1.41 2.25 15.25
C GLY A 55 -0.56 1.56 16.30
N HIS A 56 -0.95 1.63 17.57
CA HIS A 56 -0.31 0.88 18.64
C HIS A 56 -1.15 -0.36 18.97
N MET A 57 -0.62 -1.53 18.59
CA MET A 57 -1.26 -2.83 18.79
C MET A 57 -1.58 -3.10 20.27
N VAL A 58 -2.78 -3.59 20.52
CA VAL A 58 -3.22 -4.10 21.82
C VAL A 58 -3.17 -5.63 21.77
N ARG A 59 -2.77 -6.29 22.86
CA ARG A 59 -2.78 -7.76 22.91
C ARG A 59 -4.20 -8.28 23.11
N GLY A 60 -4.49 -9.46 22.55
CA GLY A 60 -5.78 -10.12 22.70
C GLY A 60 -6.91 -9.46 21.91
N THR A 61 -6.58 -8.68 20.88
CA THR A 61 -7.56 -8.17 19.91
C THR A 61 -8.07 -9.33 19.05
N PRO A 62 -9.39 -9.40 18.75
CA PRO A 62 -9.95 -10.53 18.01
C PRO A 62 -9.67 -10.47 16.50
N GLU A 63 -9.36 -9.28 15.96
CA GLU A 63 -9.07 -9.06 14.55
C GLU A 63 -8.08 -7.88 14.36
N HIS A 64 -7.72 -7.62 13.10
CA HIS A 64 -6.91 -6.47 12.72
C HIS A 64 -7.66 -5.14 12.90
N THR A 65 -6.88 -4.08 13.18
CA THR A 65 -7.37 -2.70 13.15
C THR A 65 -6.82 -2.02 11.91
N PHE A 66 -7.70 -1.42 11.11
CA PHE A 66 -7.33 -0.74 9.86
C PHE A 66 -7.62 0.75 9.94
N PHE A 67 -6.66 1.56 9.50
CA PHE A 67 -6.94 2.90 8.98
C PHE A 67 -7.43 2.71 7.55
N CYS A 68 -8.72 2.93 7.32
CA CYS A 68 -9.33 2.75 6.00
C CYS A 68 -9.74 4.12 5.42
N THR A 69 -9.40 4.37 4.17
CA THR A 69 -9.86 5.58 3.47
C THR A 69 -11.38 5.59 3.38
N GLN A 70 -12.00 6.75 3.49
CA GLN A 70 -13.44 6.88 3.28
C GLN A 70 -13.82 6.72 1.80
N GLU A 71 -12.94 7.15 0.89
CA GLU A 71 -13.04 6.96 -0.55
C GLU A 71 -12.52 5.57 -0.98
N SER A 72 -13.10 5.03 -2.06
CA SER A 72 -12.68 3.78 -2.69
C SER A 72 -11.91 4.05 -3.98
N PHE A 73 -10.86 3.25 -4.23
CA PHE A 73 -9.98 3.39 -5.40
C PHE A 73 -9.98 2.15 -6.27
N GLY A 74 -10.03 2.35 -7.59
CA GLY A 74 -9.92 1.29 -8.60
C GLY A 74 -8.48 1.13 -9.09
N ASP A 75 -8.15 1.85 -10.15
CA ASP A 75 -6.79 1.95 -10.68
C ASP A 75 -6.07 3.13 -10.03
N PHE A 76 -4.91 2.86 -9.45
CA PHE A 76 -4.13 3.85 -8.74
C PHE A 76 -2.65 3.44 -8.72
N ILE A 77 -1.80 4.44 -8.47
CA ILE A 77 -0.44 4.24 -7.97
C ILE A 77 -0.45 4.76 -6.54
N LEU A 78 0.06 3.96 -5.60
CA LEU A 78 0.14 4.32 -4.18
C LEU A 78 1.61 4.34 -3.76
N GLU A 79 2.02 5.46 -3.20
CA GLU A 79 3.31 5.61 -2.52
C GLU A 79 3.05 5.95 -1.05
N LEU A 80 3.84 5.33 -0.18
CA LEU A 80 3.84 5.59 1.26
C LEU A 80 5.17 5.16 1.86
N GLU A 81 5.52 5.78 2.96
CA GLU A 81 6.56 5.31 3.87
C GLU A 81 5.90 4.56 5.02
N CYS A 82 6.55 3.52 5.53
CA CYS A 82 6.03 2.76 6.66
C CYS A 82 7.15 2.39 7.62
N PHE A 83 6.87 2.59 8.90
CA PHE A 83 7.73 2.18 9.99
C PHE A 83 7.02 1.11 10.82
N GLN A 84 7.72 0.04 11.15
CA GLN A 84 7.23 -0.97 12.09
C GLN A 84 8.21 -1.16 13.24
N ALA A 85 7.72 -0.91 14.45
CA ALA A 85 8.35 -1.38 15.68
C ALA A 85 7.82 -2.77 16.08
N GLY A 86 8.73 -3.69 16.39
CA GLY A 86 8.39 -5.02 16.90
C GLY A 86 8.06 -6.06 15.82
N GLY A 87 7.85 -7.31 16.24
CA GLY A 87 7.80 -8.48 15.35
C GLY A 87 6.40 -9.05 15.09
N PHE A 88 5.42 -8.22 14.71
CA PHE A 88 4.07 -8.68 14.37
C PHE A 88 3.79 -8.55 12.86
N ASN A 89 2.84 -9.33 12.35
CA ASN A 89 2.44 -9.20 10.94
C ASN A 89 1.56 -7.97 10.78
N THR A 90 1.86 -7.16 9.76
CA THR A 90 1.03 -6.02 9.36
C THR A 90 1.03 -5.93 7.83
N GLY A 91 0.46 -4.86 7.28
CA GLY A 91 0.45 -4.64 5.84
C GLY A 91 -0.52 -3.56 5.41
N ILE A 92 -0.57 -3.36 4.10
CA ILE A 92 -1.42 -2.39 3.43
C ILE A 92 -2.46 -3.18 2.63
N LEU A 93 -3.70 -3.17 3.14
CA LEU A 93 -4.83 -3.77 2.46
C LEU A 93 -5.31 -2.83 1.35
N PHE A 94 -5.56 -3.35 0.16
CA PHE A 94 -6.01 -2.56 -0.99
C PHE A 94 -7.13 -3.27 -1.74
N ARG A 95 -7.96 -2.47 -2.43
CA ARG A 95 -9.22 -2.94 -3.06
C ARG A 95 -10.06 -3.77 -2.08
N CYS A 96 -10.08 -3.34 -0.82
CA CYS A 96 -10.72 -4.05 0.27
C CYS A 96 -12.24 -3.97 0.16
N LEU A 97 -12.90 -5.04 0.61
CA LEU A 97 -14.34 -5.17 0.66
C LEU A 97 -14.79 -5.31 2.11
N GLU A 98 -15.96 -4.76 2.41
CA GLU A 98 -16.65 -5.01 3.67
C GLU A 98 -17.19 -6.44 3.68
N THR A 99 -17.11 -7.09 4.82
CA THR A 99 -17.67 -8.41 5.04
C THR A 99 -19.13 -8.35 5.45
N ASP A 100 -19.85 -9.45 5.25
CA ASP A 100 -21.20 -9.60 5.77
C ASP A 100 -21.26 -9.50 7.30
N ALA A 101 -22.44 -9.13 7.81
CA ALA A 101 -22.71 -9.09 9.23
C ALA A 101 -22.51 -10.47 9.88
N GLY A 102 -21.70 -10.53 10.94
CA GLY A 102 -21.39 -11.76 11.66
C GLY A 102 -20.11 -12.47 11.22
N ALA A 103 -19.40 -11.96 10.21
CA ALA A 103 -18.05 -12.40 9.88
C ALA A 103 -17.06 -12.13 11.03
N SER A 104 -15.99 -12.94 11.09
CA SER A 104 -14.94 -12.83 12.11
C SER A 104 -13.98 -11.66 11.90
N VAL A 105 -14.02 -11.06 10.71
CA VAL A 105 -13.29 -9.85 10.34
C VAL A 105 -14.25 -8.86 9.68
N ARG A 106 -13.92 -7.57 9.66
CA ARG A 106 -14.75 -6.51 9.04
C ARG A 106 -14.35 -6.14 7.61
N LEU A 107 -13.11 -6.42 7.25
CA LEU A 107 -12.55 -6.14 5.93
C LEU A 107 -11.78 -7.35 5.43
N HIS A 108 -11.81 -7.55 4.13
CA HIS A 108 -10.97 -8.52 3.44
C HIS A 108 -10.51 -7.98 2.09
N GLY A 109 -9.44 -8.55 1.53
CA GLY A 109 -8.91 -8.14 0.24
C GLY A 109 -7.44 -8.51 0.05
N TYR A 110 -6.80 -7.88 -0.94
CA TYR A 110 -5.38 -8.09 -1.17
C TYR A 110 -4.56 -7.24 -0.21
N GLN A 111 -3.51 -7.81 0.35
CA GLN A 111 -2.63 -7.13 1.28
C GLN A 111 -1.19 -7.19 0.79
N VAL A 112 -0.56 -6.04 0.64
CA VAL A 112 0.90 -5.98 0.63
C VAL A 112 1.36 -6.23 2.06
N LYS A 113 2.01 -7.37 2.30
CA LYS A 113 2.44 -7.74 3.65
C LYS A 113 3.67 -6.94 4.05
N ILE A 114 3.75 -6.62 5.33
CA ILE A 114 4.99 -6.32 6.03
C ILE A 114 5.26 -7.52 6.94
N ASP A 115 6.28 -8.30 6.57
CA ASP A 115 6.56 -9.63 7.11
C ASP A 115 7.70 -9.57 8.14
N PRO A 116 7.42 -9.66 9.46
CA PRO A 116 8.42 -9.56 10.52
C PRO A 116 9.44 -10.71 10.54
N SER A 117 9.27 -11.72 9.69
CA SER A 117 10.16 -12.88 9.65
C SER A 117 11.55 -12.50 9.15
N ALA A 118 12.55 -12.60 10.03
CA ALA A 118 13.96 -12.40 9.70
C ALA A 118 14.49 -13.39 8.64
N THR A 119 13.83 -14.55 8.47
CA THR A 119 14.25 -15.59 7.52
C THR A 119 13.46 -15.53 6.22
N ARG A 120 12.13 -15.42 6.27
CA ARG A 120 11.28 -15.41 5.08
C ARG A 120 11.44 -14.09 4.32
N ARG A 121 11.29 -12.96 5.02
CA ARG A 121 11.49 -11.59 4.50
C ARG A 121 10.63 -11.28 3.27
N TRP A 122 9.33 -11.57 3.32
CA TRP A 122 8.40 -11.32 2.21
C TRP A 122 7.65 -9.97 2.33
N THR A 123 8.25 -8.96 2.96
CA THR A 123 7.70 -7.61 2.93
C THR A 123 7.63 -7.10 1.50
N GLY A 124 6.45 -6.71 1.04
CA GLY A 124 6.18 -6.36 -0.36
C GLY A 124 5.47 -7.45 -1.17
N GLY A 125 5.41 -8.69 -0.65
CA GLY A 125 4.61 -9.76 -1.26
C GLY A 125 3.11 -9.51 -1.08
N ILE A 126 2.30 -10.12 -1.94
CA ILE A 126 0.83 -9.96 -1.96
C ILE A 126 0.17 -11.20 -1.36
N PHE A 127 -0.69 -10.98 -0.36
CA PHE A 127 -1.45 -12.00 0.33
C PHE A 127 -2.96 -11.75 0.17
N ASP A 128 -3.75 -12.81 -0.01
CA ASP A 128 -5.22 -12.76 -0.03
C ASP A 128 -5.74 -12.78 1.43
N ASP A 129 -5.82 -11.62 2.07
CA ASP A 129 -6.13 -11.46 3.50
C ASP A 129 -7.64 -11.52 3.74
N TYR A 130 -8.07 -12.61 4.38
CA TYR A 130 -9.47 -12.98 4.63
C TYR A 130 -10.34 -13.06 3.37
N GLY A 131 -9.71 -13.12 2.19
CA GLY A 131 -10.40 -13.32 0.93
C GLY A 131 -10.81 -14.77 0.72
N ARG A 132 -10.78 -15.24 -0.53
CA ARG A 132 -11.32 -16.57 -0.86
C ARG A 132 -10.45 -17.70 -0.32
N ASN A 133 -9.13 -17.51 -0.27
CA ASN A 133 -8.21 -18.64 -0.16
C ASN A 133 -7.17 -18.53 0.97
N TRP A 134 -6.99 -17.35 1.59
CA TRP A 134 -5.99 -17.13 2.66
C TRP A 134 -4.57 -17.62 2.26
N LEU A 135 -4.04 -17.09 1.14
CA LEU A 135 -2.77 -17.55 0.58
C LEU A 135 -1.92 -16.42 0.01
N TRP A 136 -0.64 -16.71 -0.21
CA TRP A 136 0.27 -15.83 -0.93
C TRP A 136 -0.03 -15.89 -2.42
N LEU A 137 -0.44 -14.76 -2.99
CA LEU A 137 -0.62 -14.59 -4.42
C LEU A 137 0.69 -14.25 -5.12
N GLN A 138 1.56 -13.52 -4.40
CA GLN A 138 2.91 -13.21 -4.84
C GLN A 138 3.87 -13.27 -3.65
N THR A 139 4.82 -14.18 -3.70
CA THR A 139 5.93 -14.25 -2.75
C THR A 139 7.14 -13.49 -3.29
N LEU A 140 8.17 -13.32 -2.45
CA LEU A 140 9.48 -12.83 -2.88
C LEU A 140 10.52 -13.96 -2.90
N GLU A 141 10.09 -15.21 -3.00
CA GLU A 141 11.00 -16.36 -3.06
C GLU A 141 11.90 -16.25 -4.31
N GLY A 142 13.20 -16.42 -4.12
CA GLY A 142 14.20 -16.28 -5.18
C GLY A 142 14.56 -14.83 -5.57
N ASP A 143 13.92 -13.80 -5.01
CA ASP A 143 14.30 -12.39 -5.20
C ASP A 143 15.00 -11.82 -3.96
N ASP A 144 16.30 -12.10 -3.83
CA ASP A 144 17.09 -11.63 -2.68
C ASP A 144 17.23 -10.11 -2.60
N ARG A 145 17.12 -9.41 -3.74
CA ARG A 145 17.10 -7.95 -3.78
C ARG A 145 15.85 -7.43 -3.09
N ALA A 146 14.67 -7.94 -3.46
CA ALA A 146 13.41 -7.53 -2.85
C ALA A 146 13.34 -7.94 -1.37
N ARG A 147 13.75 -9.17 -1.03
CA ARG A 147 13.79 -9.65 0.36
C ARG A 147 14.73 -8.87 1.28
N SER A 148 15.68 -8.12 0.72
CA SER A 148 16.64 -7.30 1.48
C SER A 148 16.30 -5.80 1.44
N ALA A 149 15.24 -5.40 0.75
CA ALA A 149 14.89 -3.98 0.58
C ALA A 149 14.27 -3.38 1.86
N TYR A 150 13.46 -4.16 2.58
CA TYR A 150 12.81 -3.69 3.80
C TYR A 150 13.76 -3.71 5.00
N ARG A 151 13.72 -2.64 5.81
CA ARG A 151 14.54 -2.48 7.01
C ARG A 151 13.66 -2.35 8.24
N PHE A 152 13.88 -3.22 9.23
CA PHE A 152 13.10 -3.22 10.46
C PHE A 152 13.56 -2.13 11.42
N ASN A 153 12.59 -1.47 12.09
CA ASN A 153 12.84 -0.34 13.00
C ASN A 153 13.58 0.84 12.32
N GLU A 154 13.36 1.04 11.02
CA GLU A 154 13.86 2.17 10.23
C GLU A 154 12.71 2.76 9.40
N TRP A 155 12.82 4.04 9.05
CA TRP A 155 11.96 4.71 8.06
C TRP A 155 12.45 4.41 6.65
#